data_AF-A0A1M7CQF3-F1
#
_entry.id   AF-A0A1M7CQF3-F1
#
_cell.length_a   1.000
_cell.length_b   1.000
_cell.length_c   1.000
_cell.angle_alpha   90.00
_cell.angle_beta   90.00
_cell.angle_gamma   90.00
#
_symmetry.space_group_name_H-M   'P 1'
#
loop_
_entity.id
_entity.type
_entity.pdbx_description
1 polymer ?
#
loop_
_entity_poly.entity_id
_entity_poly.type
_entity_poly.pdbx_seq_one_letter_code
_entity_poly.pdbx_strand_id
1 'polypeptide(L)'
;MKIYKDNELIPIEVNQKWGFSNKKGSIIIPCKWKLVGFFHEGRAWVKSFSNRFGYIDNNGKLIASCIFVDASDFENGVASVGLCELNPIRDDLTIDDIIKLKKVSWIDIDINGMPLDSNEDILNYLCRLENYFE
;
A
#
# COMPACT_ATOMS: atom_id res chain seq x y z
N MET A 1 28.27 11.20 11.92
CA MET A 1 26.83 11.52 11.79
C MET A 1 26.45 11.28 10.34
N LYS A 2 25.69 10.22 10.03
CA LYS A 2 25.28 9.91 8.65
C LYS A 2 24.15 10.88 8.29
N ILE A 3 24.36 11.68 7.25
CA ILE A 3 23.37 12.59 6.71
C ILE A 3 22.39 11.74 5.90
N TYR A 4 21.14 11.62 6.35
CA TYR A 4 20.07 11.02 5.56
C TYR A 4 19.67 12.05 4.51
N LYS A 5 19.88 11.73 3.23
CA LYS A 5 19.42 12.57 2.11
C LYS A 5 17.89 12.52 2.11
N ASP A 6 17.27 13.56 2.64
CA ASP A 6 15.82 13.79 2.49
C ASP A 6 15.46 13.84 1.00
N ASN A 7 14.73 12.79 0.57
CA ASN A 7 13.64 12.81 -0.40
C ASN A 7 13.81 13.72 -1.62
N GLU A 8 14.61 13.28 -2.59
CA GLU A 8 14.71 13.93 -3.91
C GLU A 8 13.52 13.63 -4.84
N LEU A 9 12.57 12.77 -4.42
CA LEU A 9 11.43 12.36 -5.22
C LEU A 9 10.17 13.16 -4.86
N ILE A 10 9.65 13.86 -5.86
CA ILE A 10 8.47 14.71 -5.77
C ILE A 10 7.34 14.05 -6.58
N PRO A 11 6.14 13.85 -5.98
CA PRO A 11 4.97 13.38 -6.72
C PRO A 11 4.71 14.25 -7.95
N ILE A 12 4.47 13.60 -9.09
CA ILE A 12 4.12 14.28 -10.34
C ILE A 12 2.98 13.54 -11.03
N GLU A 13 2.04 14.30 -11.57
CA GLU A 13 0.92 13.78 -12.35
C GLU A 13 1.16 14.05 -13.84
N VAL A 14 1.05 13.00 -14.66
CA VAL A 14 1.09 13.09 -16.12
C VAL A 14 -0.05 12.23 -16.66
N ASN A 15 -0.92 12.82 -17.49
CA ASN A 15 -2.07 12.13 -18.10
C ASN A 15 -2.94 11.38 -17.07
N GLN A 16 -3.29 12.03 -15.95
CA GLN A 16 -4.12 11.45 -14.87
C GLN A 16 -3.50 10.24 -14.17
N LYS A 17 -2.19 10.07 -14.29
CA LYS A 17 -1.42 9.02 -13.61
C LYS A 17 -0.31 9.66 -12.80
N TRP A 18 -0.10 9.13 -11.61
CA TRP A 18 0.90 9.59 -10.67
C TRP A 18 2.17 8.74 -10.73
N GLY A 19 3.31 9.43 -10.60
CA GLY A 19 4.64 8.87 -10.48
C GLY A 19 5.51 9.82 -9.65
N PHE A 20 6.82 9.72 -9.78
CA PHE A 20 7.75 10.58 -9.05
C PHE A 20 8.84 11.13 -9.96
N SER A 21 9.15 12.41 -9.77
CA SER A 21 10.20 13.12 -10.48
C SER A 21 11.29 13.60 -9.52
N ASN A 22 12.46 13.90 -10.05
CA ASN A 22 13.47 14.65 -9.31
C ASN A 22 13.15 16.16 -9.32
N LYS A 23 13.93 16.96 -8.57
CA LYS A 23 13.81 18.44 -8.55
C LYS A 23 13.98 19.13 -9.91
N LYS A 24 14.54 18.44 -10.90
CA LYS A 24 14.70 18.94 -12.28
C LYS A 24 13.50 18.60 -13.17
N GLY A 25 12.47 17.93 -12.63
CA GLY A 25 11.28 17.49 -13.36
C GLY A 25 11.49 16.22 -14.19
N SER A 26 12.65 15.56 -14.09
CA SER A 26 12.85 14.27 -14.77
C SER A 26 12.09 13.18 -14.02
N ILE A 27 11.25 12.42 -14.72
CA ILE A 27 10.52 11.28 -14.15
C ILE A 27 11.52 10.18 -13.79
N ILE A 28 11.55 9.79 -12.51
CA ILE A 28 12.38 8.70 -11.98
C ILE A 28 11.52 7.45 -11.80
N ILE A 29 10.31 7.61 -11.25
CA ILE A 29 9.34 6.52 -11.10
C ILE A 29 8.19 6.79 -12.07
N PRO A 30 7.89 5.88 -13.02
CA PRO A 30 6.89 6.10 -14.06
C PRO A 30 5.51 6.46 -13.52
N CYS A 31 4.82 7.37 -14.22
CA CYS A 31 3.44 7.74 -13.95
C CYS A 31 2.48 6.61 -14.35
N LYS A 32 2.25 5.66 -13.45
CA LYS A 32 1.37 4.49 -13.68
C LYS A 32 0.34 4.27 -12.57
N TRP A 33 0.41 5.03 -11.48
CA TRP A 33 -0.45 4.87 -10.31
C TRP A 33 -1.67 5.78 -10.39
N LYS A 34 -2.75 5.39 -9.73
CA LYS A 34 -3.94 6.25 -9.59
C LYS A 34 -3.67 7.41 -8.64
N LEU A 35 -2.98 7.13 -7.53
CA LEU A 35 -2.52 8.12 -6.54
C LEU A 35 -1.20 7.64 -5.93
N VAL A 36 -0.44 8.55 -5.34
CA VAL A 36 0.78 8.25 -4.58
C VAL A 36 0.85 9.10 -3.33
N GLY A 37 1.48 8.56 -2.28
CA GLY A 37 1.86 9.29 -1.08
C GLY A 37 3.21 9.97 -1.21
N PHE A 38 3.62 10.66 -0.15
CA PHE A 38 5.00 11.15 -0.04
C PHE A 38 5.93 10.03 0.41
N PHE A 39 7.23 10.23 0.15
CA PHE A 39 8.25 9.34 0.68
C PHE A 39 8.49 9.62 2.16
N HIS A 40 8.34 8.60 2.99
CA HIS A 40 8.70 8.59 4.41
C HIS A 40 9.64 7.40 4.65
N GLU A 41 10.78 7.65 5.27
CA GLU A 41 11.81 6.64 5.54
C GLU A 41 12.27 5.83 4.30
N GLY A 42 12.18 6.44 3.12
CA GLY A 42 12.54 5.84 1.83
C GLY A 42 11.47 4.96 1.19
N ARG A 43 10.21 5.07 1.64
CA ARG A 43 9.05 4.32 1.13
C ARG A 43 7.86 5.24 0.92
N ALA A 44 7.02 4.92 -0.06
CA ALA A 44 5.77 5.64 -0.30
C ALA A 44 4.66 4.64 -0.61
N TRP A 45 3.46 4.89 -0.11
CA TRP A 45 2.29 4.14 -0.57
C TRP A 45 1.89 4.59 -1.98
N VAL A 46 1.33 3.67 -2.74
CA VAL A 46 0.78 3.89 -4.07
C VAL A 46 -0.59 3.26 -4.17
N LYS A 47 -1.49 3.90 -4.92
CA LYS A 47 -2.84 3.38 -5.16
C LYS A 47 -2.96 2.91 -6.60
N SER A 48 -3.42 1.68 -6.78
CA SER A 48 -3.76 1.12 -8.09
C SER A 48 -5.09 1.67 -8.61
N PHE A 49 -5.38 1.41 -9.89
CA PHE A 49 -6.69 1.73 -10.47
C PHE A 49 -7.82 0.85 -9.93
N SER A 50 -7.53 -0.30 -9.32
CA SER A 50 -8.48 -1.14 -8.57
C SER A 50 -8.79 -0.59 -7.16
N ASN A 51 -8.32 0.63 -6.84
CA ASN A 51 -8.47 1.25 -5.53
C ASN A 51 -7.85 0.44 -4.39
N ARG A 52 -6.68 -0.15 -4.63
CA ARG A 52 -5.90 -0.84 -3.60
C ARG A 52 -4.57 -0.15 -3.37
N PHE A 53 -4.12 -0.14 -2.13
CA PHE A 53 -2.86 0.42 -1.71
C PHE A 53 -1.78 -0.66 -1.70
N GLY A 54 -0.57 -0.28 -2.07
CA GLY A 54 0.67 -1.02 -1.91
C GLY A 54 1.80 -0.04 -1.61
N TYR A 55 3.04 -0.51 -1.54
CA TYR A 55 4.19 0.34 -1.23
C TYR A 55 5.34 0.14 -2.21
N ILE A 56 6.05 1.24 -2.48
CA ILE A 56 7.27 1.24 -3.29
C ILE A 56 8.46 1.76 -2.49
N ASP A 57 9.66 1.35 -2.88
CA ASP A 57 10.92 1.96 -2.43
C ASP A 57 11.32 3.19 -3.26
N ASN A 58 12.44 3.83 -2.91
CA ASN A 58 13.01 4.98 -3.64
C ASN A 58 13.40 4.69 -5.10
N ASN A 59 13.47 3.42 -5.51
CA ASN A 59 13.74 3.02 -6.89
C ASN A 59 12.45 2.74 -7.67
N GLY A 60 11.29 2.86 -7.02
CA GLY A 60 9.99 2.50 -7.59
C GLY A 60 9.73 0.99 -7.62
N LYS A 61 10.53 0.18 -6.92
CA LYS A 61 10.28 -1.25 -6.75
C LYS A 61 9.12 -1.42 -5.77
N LEU A 62 8.13 -2.22 -6.15
CA LEU A 62 7.04 -2.60 -5.26
C LEU A 62 7.61 -3.49 -4.13
N ILE A 63 7.50 -3.02 -2.89
CA ILE A 63 7.85 -3.79 -1.68
C ILE A 63 6.62 -4.46 -1.08
N ALA A 64 5.42 -3.92 -1.32
CA ALA A 64 4.16 -4.55 -0.95
C ALA A 64 3.15 -4.39 -2.09
N SER A 65 2.53 -5.49 -2.48
CA SER A 65 1.52 -5.57 -3.54
C SER A 65 0.34 -4.63 -3.30
N CYS A 66 -0.32 -4.16 -4.36
CA CYS A 66 -1.49 -3.31 -4.23
C CYS A 66 -2.74 -4.12 -3.86
N ILE A 67 -2.82 -4.57 -2.60
CA ILE A 67 -3.89 -5.43 -2.08
C ILE A 67 -4.63 -4.82 -0.88
N PHE A 68 -4.09 -3.76 -0.27
CA PHE A 68 -4.66 -3.16 0.93
C PHE A 68 -5.81 -2.20 0.58
N VAL A 69 -6.79 -2.08 1.48
CA VAL A 69 -7.89 -1.10 1.32
C VAL A 69 -7.53 0.28 1.84
N ASP A 70 -6.52 0.35 2.71
CA ASP A 70 -5.99 1.59 3.28
C ASP A 70 -4.52 1.42 3.70
N ALA A 71 -3.79 2.52 3.85
CA ALA A 71 -2.35 2.53 4.12
C ALA A 71 -1.91 3.83 4.80
N SER A 72 -1.12 3.74 5.87
CA SER A 72 -0.46 4.89 6.50
C SER A 72 0.91 5.19 5.88
N ASP A 73 1.50 6.34 6.20
CA ASP A 73 2.91 6.57 5.93
C ASP A 73 3.78 5.67 6.84
N PHE A 74 5.04 5.48 6.46
CA PHE A 74 6.02 4.75 7.27
C PHE A 74 6.55 5.64 8.40
N GLU A 75 6.52 5.13 9.63
CA GLU A 75 7.08 5.76 10.83
C GLU A 75 7.78 4.71 11.70
N ASN A 76 9.03 4.97 12.10
CA ASN A 76 9.85 4.06 12.91
C ASN A 76 10.03 2.66 12.28
N GLY A 77 10.10 2.57 10.95
CA GLY A 77 10.27 1.33 10.20
C GLY A 77 8.99 0.51 10.03
N VAL A 78 7.83 1.08 10.36
CA VAL A 78 6.53 0.40 10.34
C VAL A 78 5.49 1.22 9.60
N ALA A 79 4.55 0.57 8.92
CA ALA A 79 3.33 1.20 8.43
C ALA A 79 2.12 0.32 8.75
N SER A 80 0.99 0.94 9.08
CA SER A 80 -0.27 0.23 9.29
C SER A 80 -1.05 0.17 7.98
N VAL A 81 -1.57 -1.02 7.66
CA VAL A 81 -2.34 -1.27 6.45
C VAL A 81 -3.68 -1.90 6.77
N GLY A 82 -4.70 -1.48 6.03
CA GLY A 82 -6.05 -2.00 6.14
C GLY A 82 -6.24 -3.21 5.24
N LEU A 83 -6.69 -4.32 5.82
CA LEU A 83 -7.19 -5.48 5.10
C LEU A 83 -8.71 -5.38 4.98
N CYS A 84 -9.23 -5.57 3.76
CA CYS A 84 -10.65 -5.86 3.62
C CYS A 84 -10.88 -7.19 4.32
N GLU A 85 -11.84 -7.34 5.22
CA GLU A 85 -12.34 -8.69 5.49
C GLU A 85 -13.13 -9.11 4.25
N LEU A 86 -12.55 -9.99 3.43
CA LEU A 86 -13.38 -10.82 2.57
C LEU A 86 -14.14 -11.72 3.53
N ASN A 87 -15.30 -11.26 4.02
CA ASN A 87 -16.26 -12.20 4.57
C ASN A 87 -16.40 -13.26 3.48
N PRO A 88 -16.11 -14.56 3.74
CA PRO A 88 -16.77 -15.56 2.92
C PRO A 88 -18.23 -15.16 2.99
N ILE A 89 -18.88 -14.94 1.84
CA ILE A 89 -20.30 -14.64 1.79
C ILE A 89 -20.94 -15.77 2.58
N ARG A 90 -21.24 -15.52 3.85
CA ARG A 90 -21.90 -16.49 4.69
C ARG A 90 -23.36 -16.28 4.35
N ASP A 91 -24.01 -17.36 3.95
CA ASP A 91 -25.42 -17.36 3.55
C ASP A 91 -26.36 -16.93 4.71
N ASP A 92 -25.82 -16.69 5.91
CA ASP A 92 -26.53 -16.27 7.12
C ASP A 92 -26.50 -14.75 7.40
N LEU A 93 -25.79 -13.93 6.61
CA LEU A 93 -25.69 -12.49 6.84
C LEU A 93 -26.76 -11.69 6.09
N THR A 94 -27.40 -10.75 6.78
CA THR A 94 -28.35 -9.82 6.15
C THR A 94 -27.63 -8.70 5.40
N ILE A 95 -28.32 -8.01 4.48
CA ILE A 95 -27.77 -6.85 3.76
C ILE A 95 -27.31 -5.76 4.74
N ASP A 96 -28.03 -5.58 5.85
CA ASP A 96 -27.66 -4.64 6.90
C ASP A 96 -26.38 -5.06 7.64
N ASP A 97 -26.17 -6.37 7.86
CA ASP A 97 -24.93 -6.89 8.41
C ASP A 97 -23.76 -6.67 7.46
N ILE A 98 -23.94 -6.91 6.16
CA ILE A 98 -22.91 -6.69 5.13
C ILE A 98 -22.50 -5.21 5.07
N ILE A 99 -23.44 -4.28 5.15
CA ILE A 99 -23.19 -2.83 5.16
C ILE A 99 -22.45 -2.40 6.45
N LYS A 100 -22.77 -3.03 7.58
CA LYS A 100 -22.19 -2.74 8.90
C LYS A 100 -20.81 -3.38 9.09
N LEU A 101 -20.52 -4.48 8.38
CA LEU A 101 -19.27 -5.24 8.42
C LEU A 101 -18.17 -4.64 7.52
N LYS A 102 -18.09 -3.32 7.36
CA LYS A 102 -16.87 -2.63 6.89
C LYS A 102 -15.73 -2.77 7.92
N LYS A 103 -15.45 -4.00 8.35
CA LYS A 103 -14.36 -4.37 9.21
C LYS A 103 -13.12 -4.32 8.36
N VAL A 104 -12.40 -3.23 8.52
CA VAL A 104 -11.01 -3.14 8.12
C VAL A 104 -10.23 -3.70 9.30
N SER A 105 -9.60 -4.85 9.09
CA SER A 105 -8.61 -5.37 10.03
C SER A 105 -7.29 -4.66 9.73
N TRP A 106 -6.73 -4.00 10.74
CA TRP A 106 -5.46 -3.29 10.62
C TRP A 106 -4.32 -4.21 11.05
N ILE A 107 -3.29 -4.29 10.22
CA ILE A 107 -2.04 -4.97 10.54
C ILE A 107 -0.87 -4.00 10.31
N ASP A 108 0.24 -4.25 10.98
CA ASP A 108 1.47 -3.51 10.77
C ASP A 108 2.41 -4.31 9.85
N ILE A 109 3.04 -3.61 8.91
CA ILE A 109 4.05 -4.16 8.01
C ILE A 109 5.42 -3.53 8.27
N ASP A 110 6.46 -4.32 8.08
CA ASP A 110 7.85 -3.89 8.16
C ASP A 110 8.31 -3.14 6.91
N ILE A 111 9.56 -2.71 6.95
CA ILE A 111 10.25 -2.03 5.85
C ILE A 111 10.35 -2.82 4.53
N ASN A 112 10.07 -4.13 4.54
CA ASN A 112 10.07 -4.99 3.37
C ASN A 112 8.65 -5.29 2.87
N GLY A 113 7.62 -4.72 3.50
CA GLY A 113 6.22 -4.99 3.19
C GLY A 113 5.68 -6.27 3.83
N MET A 114 6.42 -6.88 4.76
CA MET A 114 6.02 -8.12 5.43
C MET A 114 5.23 -7.80 6.70
N PRO A 115 4.16 -8.54 7.02
CA PRO A 115 3.46 -8.40 8.29
C PRO A 115 4.41 -8.58 9.48
N LEU A 116 4.31 -7.71 10.49
CA LEU A 116 5.03 -7.87 11.75
C LEU A 116 4.45 -9.00 12.60
N ASP A 117 3.14 -9.20 12.52
CA ASP A 117 2.51 -10.38 13.10
C ASP A 117 2.72 -11.59 12.17
N SER A 118 3.44 -12.58 12.67
CA SER A 118 3.78 -13.81 11.94
C SER A 118 2.65 -14.84 11.93
N ASN A 119 1.41 -14.45 12.28
CA ASN A 119 0.28 -15.36 12.27
C ASN A 119 0.06 -15.96 10.87
N GLU A 120 0.08 -17.29 10.80
CA GLU A 120 -0.08 -18.07 9.57
C GLU A 120 -1.40 -17.73 8.84
N ASP A 121 -2.46 -17.37 9.58
CA ASP A 121 -3.73 -16.94 9.00
C ASP A 121 -3.59 -15.63 8.21
N ILE A 122 -2.81 -14.67 8.71
CA ILE A 122 -2.56 -13.39 8.03
C ILE A 122 -1.75 -13.62 6.77
N LEU A 123 -0.70 -14.44 6.85
CA LEU A 123 0.15 -14.77 5.70
C LEU A 123 -0.65 -15.49 4.60
N ASN A 124 -1.45 -16.48 4.97
CA ASN A 124 -2.34 -17.19 4.05
C ASN A 124 -3.38 -16.24 3.43
N TYR A 125 -3.92 -15.32 4.22
CA TYR A 125 -4.88 -14.34 3.74
C TYR A 125 -4.27 -13.39 2.69
N LEU A 126 -3.08 -12.85 2.95
CA LEU A 126 -2.36 -11.98 2.02
C LEU A 126 -2.03 -12.72 0.73
N CYS A 127 -1.55 -13.97 0.81
CA CYS A 127 -1.28 -14.79 -0.38
C CYS A 127 -2.54 -14.97 -1.25
N ARG A 128 -3.72 -15.18 -0.64
CA ARG A 128 -4.99 -15.24 -1.39
C ARG A 128 -5.33 -13.92 -2.07
N LEU A 129 -5.09 -12.79 -1.40
CA LEU A 129 -5.34 -11.47 -1.98
C LEU A 129 -4.42 -11.18 -3.16
N GLU A 130 -3.14 -11.54 -3.08
CA GLU A 130 -2.19 -11.36 -4.18
C GLU A 130 -2.65 -12.11 -5.42
N ASN A 131 -3.03 -13.38 -5.29
CA ASN A 131 -3.58 -14.17 -6.41
C ASN A 131 -4.90 -13.61 -6.99
N TYR A 132 -5.65 -12.83 -6.22
CA TYR A 132 -6.93 -12.26 -6.66
C TYR A 132 -6.76 -10.93 -7.40
N PHE A 133 -5.68 -10.19 -7.11
CA PHE A 133 -5.44 -8.83 -7.64
C PHE A 133 -4.27 -8.74 -8.61
N GLU A 134 -3.53 -9.83 -8.86
CA GLU A 134 -2.66 -10.01 -10.05
C GLU A 134 -3.47 -10.16 -11.35
#